data_AF-A0A1A8FBP4-F1
#
_entry.id   AF-A0A1A8FBP4-F1
#
_cell.length_a   1.000
_cell.length_b   1.000
_cell.length_c   1.000
_cell.angle_alpha   90.00
_cell.angle_beta   90.00
_cell.angle_gamma   90.00
#
_symmetry.space_group_name_H-M   'P 1'
#
loop_
_entity.id
_entity.type
_entity.pdbx_description
1 polymer ?
#
loop_
_entity_poly.entity_id
_entity_poly.type
_entity_poly.pdbx_seq_one_letter_code
_entity_poly.pdbx_strand_id
1 'polypeptide(L)' 'FQLGMGDMAHVYIAIFVEAHAVKKIAIYTFPLFIRVKMTPEQILLLNIEYHRTFKHIKNAKHLK' A
#
# COMPACT_ATOMS: atom_id res chain seq x y z
N PHE A 1 -16.87 -9.97 7.32
CA PHE A 1 -15.69 -10.83 7.08
C PHE A 1 -15.04 -11.10 8.43
N GLN A 2 -15.24 -12.31 8.96
CA GLN A 2 -14.60 -12.74 10.20
C GLN A 2 -13.25 -13.32 9.80
N LEU A 3 -12.18 -12.53 9.94
CA LEU A 3 -10.82 -13.06 9.85
C LEU A 3 -10.65 -14.03 11.02
N GLY A 4 -10.46 -15.32 10.72
CA GLY A 4 -10.21 -16.33 11.75
C GLY A 4 -9.03 -15.89 12.60
N MET A 5 -9.25 -15.72 13.91
CA MET A 5 -8.17 -15.42 14.85
C MET A 5 -7.25 -16.64 14.90
N GLY A 6 -6.10 -16.56 14.23
CA GLY A 6 -5.07 -17.61 14.22
C GLY A 6 -4.40 -17.84 12.86
N ASP A 7 -5.10 -17.63 11.76
CA ASP A 7 -4.58 -17.96 10.44
C ASP A 7 -3.93 -16.76 9.75
N MET A 8 -2.67 -16.94 9.33
CA MET A 8 -1.98 -15.95 8.51
C MET A 8 -2.66 -15.80 7.15
N ALA A 9 -3.01 -14.57 6.79
CA ALA A 9 -3.57 -14.24 5.50
C ALA A 9 -2.48 -13.78 4.52
N HIS A 10 -2.70 -14.06 3.25
CA HIS A 10 -1.88 -13.53 2.17
C HIS A 10 -2.45 -12.20 1.68
N VAL A 11 -1.68 -11.14 1.85
CA VAL A 11 -2.01 -9.78 1.41
C VAL A 11 -1.19 -9.46 0.16
N TYR A 12 -1.86 -8.92 -0.86
CA TYR A 12 -1.22 -8.45 -2.09
C TYR A 12 -1.20 -6.92 -2.08
N ILE A 13 0.00 -6.34 -2.11
CA ILE A 13 0.23 -4.90 -2.13
C ILE A 13 0.69 -4.52 -3.54
N ALA A 14 0.01 -3.57 -4.17
CA ALA A 14 0.41 -3.00 -5.44
C ALA A 14 1.15 -1.68 -5.22
N ILE A 15 2.37 -1.56 -5.74
CA ILE A 15 3.19 -0.34 -5.69
C ILE A 15 3.46 0.09 -7.13
N PHE A 16 3.15 1.33 -7.46
CA PHE A 16 3.57 1.91 -8.75
C PHE A 16 5.00 2.38 -8.61
N VAL A 17 5.90 1.74 -9.36
CA VAL A 17 7.32 2.10 -9.37
C VAL A 17 7.61 2.86 -10.66
N GLU A 18 8.30 4.00 -10.54
CA GLU A 18 8.87 4.72 -11.68
C GLU A 18 10.32 4.26 -11.85
N ALA A 19 10.60 3.52 -12.91
CA ALA A 19 11.95 3.12 -13.24
C ALA A 19 12.58 4.13 -14.22
N HIS A 20 13.63 4.81 -13.76
CA HIS A 20 14.45 5.66 -14.63
C HIS A 20 15.47 4.79 -15.36
N ALA A 21 15.23 4.53 -16.65
CA ALA A 21 16.19 3.80 -17.47
C ALA A 21 17.41 4.71 -17.76
N VAL A 22 18.57 4.38 -17.20
CA VAL A 22 19.84 5.15 -17.31
C VAL A 22 20.27 5.44 -18.77
N LYS A 23 19.71 4.74 -19.76
CA LYS A 23 20.02 4.89 -21.19
C LYS A 23 18.92 5.51 -22.06
N LYS A 24 17.71 5.76 -21.55
CA LYS A 24 16.62 6.37 -22.34
C LYS A 24 15.84 7.35 -21.49
N ILE A 25 15.56 8.53 -22.04
CA ILE A 25 14.64 9.53 -21.50
C ILE A 25 13.21 8.95 -21.58
N ALA A 26 12.92 7.94 -20.78
CA ALA A 26 11.63 7.25 -20.75
C ALA A 26 11.38 6.82 -19.31
N ILE A 27 10.32 7.38 -18.74
CA ILE A 27 9.80 7.00 -17.42
C ILE A 27 8.80 5.89 -17.67
N TYR A 28 9.08 4.70 -17.14
CA TYR A 28 8.14 3.59 -17.17
C TYR A 28 7.49 3.46 -15.81
N THR A 29 6.18 3.66 -15.76
CA THR A 29 5.36 3.37 -14.59
C THR A 29 4.75 1.99 -14.76
N PHE A 30 5.08 1.06 -13.87
CA PHE A 30 4.44 -0.26 -13.87
C PHE A 30 4.05 -0.67 -12.43
N PRO A 31 2.96 -1.44 -12.28
CA PRO A 31 2.56 -1.96 -10.99
C PRO A 31 3.47 -3.14 -10.59
N LEU A 32 4.09 -3.04 -9.42
CA LEU A 32 4.78 -4.12 -8.75
C LEU A 32 3.85 -4.72 -7.69
N PHE A 33 3.56 -6.01 -7.79
CA PHE A 33 2.73 -6.74 -6.83
C PHE A 33 3.61 -7.50 -5.84
N ILE A 34 3.47 -7.21 -4.55
CA ILE A 34 4.20 -7.86 -3.47
C ILE A 34 3.20 -8.69 -2.66
N ARG A 35 3.50 -9.98 -2.48
CA ARG A 35 2.72 -10.88 -1.62
C ARG A 35 3.37 -10.95 -0.24
N VAL A 36 2.62 -10.60 0.80
CA VAL A 36 3.07 -10.64 2.19
C VAL A 36 2.16 -11.56 2.99
N LYS A 37 2.72 -12.37 3.89
CA LYS A 37 1.95 -13.10 4.90
C LYS A 37 1.79 -12.18 6.12
N MET A 38 0.57 -11.97 6.57
CA MET A 38 0.26 -11.11 7.71
C MET A 38 -0.78 -11.75 8.62
N THR A 39 -0.67 -11.50 9.92
CA THR A 39 -1.73 -11.87 10.88
C THR A 39 -2.92 -10.91 10.77
N PRO A 40 -4.11 -11.30 11.26
CA PRO A 40 -5.27 -10.40 11.29
C PRO A 40 -4.99 -9.06 12.00
N GLU A 41 -4.21 -9.07 13.08
CA GLU A 41 -3.83 -7.86 13.84
C GLU A 41 -2.94 -6.95 13.00
N GLN A 42 -1.98 -7.51 12.26
CA GLN A 42 -1.12 -6.75 11.36
C GLN A 42 -1.91 -6.11 10.21
N ILE A 43 -2.90 -6.82 9.67
CA ILE A 43 -3.80 -6.30 8.63
C ILE A 43 -4.65 -5.15 9.18
N LEU A 44 -5.16 -5.29 10.40
CA LEU A 44 -5.93 -4.24 11.06
C LEU A 44 -5.10 -2.97 11.27
N LEU A 45 -3.86 -3.13 11.77
CA LEU A 45 -2.93 -2.02 11.95
C LEU A 45 -2.62 -1.30 10.63
N LEU A 46 -2.38 -2.06 9.55
CA LEU A 46 -2.15 -1.51 8.22
C LEU A 46 -3.33 -0.64 7.74
N ASN A 47 -4.56 -1.11 7.95
CA ASN A 47 -5.76 -0.36 7.59
C ASN A 47 -5.93 0.93 8.40
N ILE A 48 -5.64 0.89 9.71
CA ILE A 48 -5.72 2.08 10.58
C ILE A 48 -4.71 3.14 10.14
N GLU A 49 -3.46 2.75 9.90
CA GLU A 49 -2.42 3.67 9.44
C GLU A 49 -2.76 4.25 8.07
N TYR A 50 -3.23 3.44 7.13
CA TYR A 50 -3.70 3.92 5.83
C TYR A 50 -4.80 4.98 5.98
N HIS A 51 -5.79 4.74 6.85
CA HIS A 51 -6.88 5.70 7.07
C HIS A 51 -6.38 7.03 7.66
N ARG A 52 -5.42 6.99 8.59
CA ARG A 52 -4.77 8.18 9.16
C ARG A 52 -4.03 8.97 8.09
N THR A 53 -3.19 8.31 7.29
CA THR A 53 -2.44 8.95 6.20
C THR A 53 -3.39 9.57 5.17
N PHE A 54 -4.45 8.85 4.77
CA PHE A 54 -5.44 9.37 3.83
C PHE A 54 -6.14 10.63 4.35
N LYS A 55 -6.57 10.61 5.63
CA LYS A 55 -7.17 11.78 6.28
C LYS A 55 -6.21 12.97 6.32
N HIS A 56 -4.94 12.73 6.63
CA HIS A 56 -3.91 13.77 6.67
C HIS A 56 -3.69 14.41 5.29
N ILE A 57 -3.55 13.60 4.23
CA ILE A 57 -3.42 14.09 2.84
C ILE A 57 -4.65 14.88 2.40
N LYS A 58 -5.86 14.37 2.71
CA LYS A 58 -7.11 15.07 2.37
C LYS A 58 -7.15 16.45 3.03
N ASN A 59 -6.84 16.54 4.32
CA ASN A 59 -6.83 17.81 5.04
C ASN A 59 -5.77 18.78 4.48
N ALA A 60 -4.58 18.29 4.13
CA ALA A 60 -3.54 19.12 3.51
C ALA A 60 -3.95 19.68 2.14
N LYS A 61 -4.78 18.95 1.37
CA LYS A 61 -5.31 19.42 0.08
C LYS A 61 -6.40 20.48 0.21
N HIS A 62 -7.11 20.54 1.33
CA HIS A 62 -8.13 21.56 1.61
C HIS A 62 -7.55 22.88 2.15
N LEU A 63 -6.24 22.93 2.40
CA LEU A 63 -5.51 24.12 2.88
C LEU A 63 -4.72 24.83 1.77
N LYS A 64 -4.85 24.38 0.50
CA LYS A 64 -4.34 25.07 -0.69
C LYS A 64 -5.51 25.66 -1.47
#